data_AF-A0AA95RY12-F1
#
_entry.id   AF-A0AA95RY12-F1
#
_cell.length_a   1.000
_cell.length_b   1.000
_cell.length_c   1.000
_cell.angle_alpha   90.00
_cell.angle_beta   90.00
_cell.angle_gamma   90.00
#
_symmetry.space_group_name_H-M   'P 1'
#
loop_
_entity.id
_entity.type
_entity.pdbx_description
1 polymer ?
#
loop_
_entity_poly.entity_id
_entity_poly.type
_entity_poly.pdbx_seq_one_letter_code
_entity_poly.pdbx_strand_id
1 'polypeptide(L)'
;MKREFANKTSSRSSGIFGLIFCFIGIGFMFINVLIGSIIVILALFIFLIMYFFGYDTTVICHEKGFTVTIASQRKGTFVNEYTWEDVTDTLYYEKESAGENNTTTCYFQVKTGNEIAFNVYQMKNFHELIELFNQNTAHLAYFWEKPTGMLKTGYQKQTRVPNN
;
A
#
# COMPACT_ATOMS: atom_id res chain seq x y z
N MET A 1 1.07 -4.35 -22.96
CA MET A 1 2.02 -3.92 -21.90
C MET A 1 1.54 -4.48 -20.56
N LYS A 2 2.36 -5.27 -19.85
CA LYS A 2 2.05 -5.84 -18.52
C LYS A 2 2.98 -5.21 -17.48
N ARG A 3 2.43 -4.44 -16.52
CA ARG A 3 3.18 -3.80 -15.42
C ARG A 3 2.64 -4.32 -14.10
N GLU A 4 3.51 -4.61 -13.15
CA GLU A 4 3.15 -5.17 -11.83
C GLU A 4 3.59 -4.22 -10.71
N PHE A 5 2.68 -3.99 -9.77
CA PHE A 5 2.87 -3.12 -8.61
C PHE A 5 2.51 -3.88 -7.33
N ALA A 6 3.52 -4.33 -6.60
CA ALA A 6 3.34 -5.11 -5.38
C ALA A 6 3.51 -4.25 -4.12
N ASN A 7 2.44 -4.15 -3.33
CA ASN A 7 2.44 -3.57 -1.99
C ASN A 7 2.47 -4.68 -0.93
N LYS A 8 3.69 -5.05 -0.50
CA LYS A 8 3.95 -6.13 0.47
C LYS A 8 4.11 -5.61 1.90
N THR A 9 3.07 -4.96 2.41
CA THR A 9 3.08 -4.25 3.71
C THR A 9 3.25 -5.19 4.89
N SER A 10 2.51 -6.30 4.87
CA SER A 10 2.45 -7.25 5.97
C SER A 10 3.76 -8.00 6.07
N SER A 11 4.23 -8.51 4.94
CA SER A 11 5.47 -9.28 4.84
C SER A 11 6.70 -8.47 5.26
N ARG A 12 6.76 -7.17 4.90
CA ARG A 12 7.88 -6.30 5.29
C ARG A 12 7.82 -5.90 6.76
N SER A 13 6.65 -5.49 7.25
CA SER A 13 6.50 -5.04 8.64
C SER A 13 6.75 -6.17 9.63
N SER A 14 6.17 -7.36 9.39
CA SER A 14 6.37 -8.53 10.26
C SER A 14 7.84 -8.92 10.40
N GLY A 15 8.60 -8.96 9.29
CA GLY A 15 10.03 -9.28 9.32
C GLY A 15 10.87 -8.31 10.15
N ILE A 16 10.60 -7.00 10.04
CA ILE A 16 11.35 -5.95 10.76
C ILE A 16 11.07 -6.00 12.26
N PHE A 17 9.79 -6.04 12.67
CA PHE A 17 9.43 -6.10 14.09
C PHE A 17 9.92 -7.40 14.74
N GLY A 18 9.80 -8.54 14.05
CA GLY A 18 10.30 -9.82 14.53
C GLY A 18 11.80 -9.79 14.84
N LEU A 19 12.62 -9.22 13.96
CA LEU A 19 14.06 -9.09 14.16
C LEU A 19 14.42 -8.19 15.35
N ILE A 20 13.81 -7.01 15.44
CA ILE A 20 14.10 -6.02 16.51
C ILE A 20 13.82 -6.63 17.88
N PHE A 21 12.66 -7.25 18.05
CA PHE A 21 12.29 -7.81 19.33
C PHE A 21 13.11 -9.07 19.70
N CYS A 22 13.54 -9.87 18.73
CA CYS A 22 14.47 -10.97 18.97
C CYS A 22 15.81 -10.46 19.55
N PHE A 23 16.39 -9.41 18.98
CA PHE A 23 17.65 -8.84 19.49
C PHE A 23 17.49 -8.25 20.89
N ILE A 24 16.40 -7.53 21.15
CA ILE A 24 16.12 -6.96 22.48
C ILE A 24 15.95 -8.09 23.51
N GLY A 25 15.16 -9.12 23.17
CA GLY A 25 14.92 -10.25 24.05
C GLY A 25 16.20 -11.02 24.41
N ILE A 26 17.06 -11.29 23.42
CA ILE A 26 18.37 -11.92 23.64
C ILE A 26 19.25 -11.05 24.54
N GLY A 27 19.26 -9.73 24.34
CA GLY A 27 20.00 -8.80 25.19
C GLY A 27 19.56 -8.86 26.66
N PHE A 28 18.25 -8.93 26.92
CA PHE A 28 17.72 -9.04 28.27
C PHE A 28 17.97 -10.40 28.93
N MET A 29 18.10 -11.48 28.14
CA MET A 29 18.44 -12.81 28.69
C MET A 29 19.80 -12.84 29.38
N PHE A 30 20.75 -11.98 28.98
CA PHE A 30 22.05 -11.85 29.66
C PHE A 30 21.96 -11.21 31.05
N ILE A 31 20.89 -10.45 31.33
CA ILE A 31 20.65 -9.81 32.63
C ILE A 31 19.75 -10.69 33.48
N ASN A 32 18.65 -11.18 32.91
CA ASN A 32 17.70 -12.05 33.57
C ASN A 32 16.98 -12.93 32.54
N VAL A 33 17.27 -14.22 32.57
CA VAL A 33 16.74 -15.22 31.62
C VAL A 33 15.20 -15.23 31.60
N LEU A 34 14.56 -15.07 32.76
CA LEU A 34 13.10 -15.11 32.90
C LEU A 34 12.44 -13.91 32.22
N ILE A 35 12.97 -12.70 32.45
CA ILE A 35 12.49 -11.46 31.83
C ILE A 35 12.73 -11.48 30.31
N GLY A 36 13.94 -11.88 29.88
CA GLY A 36 14.26 -11.99 28.45
C GLY A 36 13.36 -12.99 27.72
N SER A 37 13.05 -14.13 28.35
CA SER A 37 12.15 -15.14 27.77
C SER A 37 10.73 -14.61 27.57
N ILE A 38 10.19 -13.85 28.52
CA ILE A 38 8.85 -13.25 28.40
C ILE A 38 8.82 -12.25 27.23
N ILE A 39 9.86 -11.43 27.07
CA ILE A 39 9.96 -10.47 25.96
C ILE A 39 9.98 -11.19 24.61
N VAL A 40 10.74 -12.28 24.48
CA VAL A 40 10.80 -13.07 23.24
C VAL A 40 9.45 -13.74 22.94
N ILE A 41 8.73 -14.24 23.94
CA ILE A 41 7.40 -14.83 23.75
C ILE A 41 6.40 -13.76 23.29
N LEU A 42 6.42 -12.57 23.92
CA LEU A 42 5.54 -11.47 23.53
C LEU A 42 5.82 -11.01 22.09
N ALA A 43 7.09 -10.94 21.72
CA ALA A 43 7.55 -10.62 20.38
C ALA A 43 7.04 -11.61 19.32
N LEU A 44 7.18 -12.91 19.61
CA LEU A 44 6.66 -13.98 18.75
C LEU A 44 5.14 -13.86 18.59
N PHE A 45 4.42 -13.55 19.66
CA PHE A 45 2.98 -13.37 19.61
C PHE A 45 2.57 -12.18 18.74
N ILE A 46 3.21 -11.02 18.91
CA ILE A 46 2.99 -9.84 18.07
C ILE A 46 3.35 -10.13 16.61
N PHE A 47 4.47 -10.82 16.37
CA PHE A 47 4.88 -11.23 15.03
C PHE A 47 3.83 -12.11 14.36
N LEU A 48 3.32 -13.13 15.06
CA LEU A 48 2.28 -14.01 14.53
C LEU A 48 1.00 -13.25 14.23
N ILE A 49 0.58 -12.33 15.10
CA ILE A 49 -0.57 -11.46 14.81
C ILE A 49 -0.32 -10.65 13.53
N MET A 50 0.81 -9.96 13.40
CA MET A 50 1.08 -9.16 12.20
C MET A 50 1.18 -10.01 10.92
N TYR A 51 1.74 -11.20 11.03
CA TYR A 51 1.87 -12.16 9.93
C TYR A 51 0.51 -12.70 9.47
N PHE A 52 -0.38 -13.05 10.39
CA PHE A 52 -1.69 -13.62 10.04
C PHE A 52 -2.74 -12.58 9.64
N PHE A 53 -2.66 -11.36 10.17
CA PHE A 53 -3.68 -10.32 9.95
C PHE A 53 -3.34 -9.33 8.84
N GLY A 54 -2.12 -9.35 8.32
CA GLY A 54 -1.76 -8.45 7.24
C GLY A 54 -2.21 -8.93 5.85
N TYR A 55 -2.40 -7.97 4.96
CA TYR A 55 -2.79 -8.19 3.58
C TYR A 55 -1.69 -7.65 2.67
N ASP A 56 -1.28 -8.45 1.69
CA ASP A 56 -0.39 -8.00 0.63
C ASP A 56 -1.21 -7.82 -0.64
N THR A 57 -1.16 -6.62 -1.22
CA THR A 57 -1.94 -6.27 -2.42
C THR A 57 -1.01 -6.12 -3.60
N THR A 58 -1.29 -6.80 -4.71
CA THR A 58 -0.57 -6.68 -5.98
C THR A 58 -1.54 -6.21 -7.06
N VAL A 59 -1.21 -5.11 -7.71
CA VAL A 59 -1.98 -4.57 -8.84
C VAL A 59 -1.19 -4.85 -10.11
N ILE A 60 -1.78 -5.57 -11.06
CA ILE A 60 -1.18 -5.87 -12.34
C ILE A 60 -1.98 -5.15 -13.42
N CYS A 61 -1.36 -4.17 -14.07
CA CYS A 61 -1.99 -3.42 -15.16
C CYS A 61 -1.72 -4.12 -16.50
N HIS A 62 -2.77 -4.23 -17.30
CA HIS A 62 -2.80 -4.84 -18.63
C HIS A 62 -3.38 -3.83 -19.65
N GLU A 63 -3.42 -4.21 -20.92
CA GLU A 63 -3.92 -3.29 -21.96
C GLU A 63 -5.41 -2.99 -21.82
N LYS A 64 -6.22 -3.98 -21.44
CA LYS A 64 -7.68 -3.87 -21.36
C LYS A 64 -8.21 -3.53 -19.95
N GLY A 65 -7.33 -3.45 -18.95
CA GLY A 65 -7.74 -3.30 -17.56
C GLY A 65 -6.64 -3.62 -16.57
N PHE A 66 -7.02 -4.05 -15.38
CA PHE A 66 -6.09 -4.41 -14.31
C PHE A 66 -6.62 -5.54 -13.43
N THR A 67 -5.70 -6.32 -12.88
CA THR A 67 -5.99 -7.38 -11.92
C THR A 67 -5.48 -6.97 -10.55
N VAL A 68 -6.33 -7.09 -9.53
CA VAL A 68 -5.96 -6.89 -8.13
C VAL A 68 -5.89 -8.26 -7.45
N THR A 69 -4.70 -8.60 -6.96
CA THR A 69 -4.47 -9.79 -6.14
C THR A 69 -4.28 -9.38 -4.69
N ILE A 70 -5.15 -9.82 -3.80
CA ILE A 70 -5.05 -9.60 -2.36
C ILE A 70 -4.70 -10.94 -1.71
N ALA A 71 -3.47 -11.08 -1.24
CA ALA A 71 -3.01 -12.25 -0.53
C ALA A 71 -3.16 -12.04 0.98
N SER A 72 -3.86 -12.97 1.64
CA SER A 72 -3.96 -13.06 3.09
C SER A 72 -3.59 -14.46 3.53
N GLN A 73 -2.74 -14.57 4.55
CA GLN A 73 -2.40 -15.88 5.12
C GLN A 73 -3.62 -16.60 5.73
N ARG A 74 -4.63 -15.85 6.19
CA ARG A 74 -5.84 -16.41 6.79
C ARG A 74 -6.95 -16.68 5.79
N LYS A 75 -7.17 -15.75 4.85
CA LYS A 75 -8.32 -15.79 3.94
C LYS A 75 -7.98 -16.35 2.55
N GLY A 76 -6.72 -16.67 2.31
CA GLY A 76 -6.23 -17.12 1.00
C GLY A 76 -5.97 -15.94 0.04
N THR A 77 -5.88 -16.27 -1.24
CA THR A 77 -5.63 -15.30 -2.31
C THR A 77 -6.93 -14.96 -3.01
N PHE A 78 -7.28 -13.69 -3.04
CA PHE A 78 -8.37 -13.16 -3.84
C PHE A 78 -7.80 -12.52 -5.09
N VAL A 79 -8.39 -12.83 -6.24
CA VAL A 79 -8.00 -12.26 -7.53
C VAL A 79 -9.25 -11.67 -8.16
N ASN A 80 -9.26 -10.36 -8.35
CA ASN A 80 -10.33 -9.64 -9.03
C ASN A 80 -9.77 -9.00 -10.30
N GLU A 81 -10.50 -9.14 -11.40
CA GLU A 81 -10.15 -8.53 -12.69
C GLU A 81 -11.17 -7.44 -13.02
N TYR A 82 -10.67 -6.29 -13.47
CA TYR A 82 -11.45 -5.10 -13.77
C TYR A 82 -11.02 -4.54 -15.13
N THR A 83 -11.95 -3.98 -15.90
CA THR A 83 -11.60 -3.20 -17.09
C THR A 83 -11.30 -1.75 -16.72
N TRP A 84 -10.73 -0.99 -17.65
CA TRP A 84 -10.49 0.44 -17.41
C TRP A 84 -11.80 1.23 -17.29
N GLU A 85 -12.81 0.83 -18.05
CA GLU A 85 -14.14 1.42 -18.08
C GLU A 85 -14.91 1.20 -16.77
N ASP A 86 -14.59 0.14 -16.03
CA ASP A 86 -15.20 -0.15 -14.72
C ASP A 86 -14.80 0.88 -13.65
N VAL A 87 -13.71 1.63 -13.86
CA VAL A 87 -13.21 2.61 -12.89
C VAL A 87 -14.15 3.81 -12.81
N THR A 88 -14.72 4.05 -11.64
CA THR A 88 -15.65 5.16 -11.41
C THR A 88 -15.00 6.36 -10.73
N ASP A 89 -13.94 6.13 -9.95
CA ASP A 89 -13.27 7.18 -9.18
C ASP A 89 -11.85 6.75 -8.78
N THR A 90 -10.94 7.72 -8.69
CA THR A 90 -9.59 7.57 -8.15
C THR A 90 -9.31 8.65 -7.12
N LEU A 91 -8.66 8.27 -6.03
CA LEU A 91 -8.35 9.18 -4.92
C LEU A 91 -6.89 9.06 -4.53
N TYR A 92 -6.15 10.14 -4.68
CA TYR A 92 -4.87 10.34 -4.00
C TYR A 92 -5.10 11.09 -2.69
N TYR A 93 -4.50 10.60 -1.62
CA TYR A 93 -4.52 11.30 -0.33
C TYR A 93 -3.26 11.03 0.48
N GLU A 94 -2.97 11.93 1.41
CA GLU A 94 -1.83 11.86 2.31
C GLU A 94 -2.34 11.69 3.73
N LYS A 95 -1.68 10.82 4.50
CA LYS A 95 -1.97 10.60 5.91
C LYS A 95 -0.72 10.91 6.72
N GLU A 96 -0.81 11.93 7.56
CA GLU A 96 0.21 12.23 8.55
C GLU A 96 0.04 11.29 9.76
N SER A 97 1.14 10.69 10.22
CA SER A 97 1.14 9.96 11.49
C SER A 97 1.47 10.94 12.61
N ALA A 98 0.56 11.11 13.56
CA ALA A 98 0.77 11.97 14.72
C ALA A 98 1.88 11.38 15.61
N GLY A 99 3.04 12.04 15.66
CA GLY A 99 4.21 11.67 16.47
C GLY A 99 5.36 12.65 16.26
N GLU A 100 6.39 12.63 17.12
CA GLU A 100 7.54 13.56 17.06
C GLU A 100 8.29 13.55 15.71
N ASN A 101 8.15 12.46 14.95
CA ASN A 101 8.66 12.33 13.58
C ASN A 101 7.48 12.27 12.59
N ASN A 102 6.92 13.42 12.24
CA ASN A 102 5.83 13.55 11.28
C ASN A 102 6.20 12.86 9.95
N THR A 103 5.72 11.64 9.77
CA THR A 103 5.92 10.88 8.54
C THR A 103 4.63 10.92 7.75
N THR A 104 4.66 11.58 6.59
CA THR A 104 3.53 11.63 5.67
C THR A 104 3.54 10.39 4.80
N THR A 105 2.47 9.60 4.86
CA THR A 105 2.28 8.42 4.00
C THR A 105 1.27 8.73 2.90
N CYS A 106 1.67 8.58 1.65
CA CYS A 106 0.79 8.79 0.49
C CYS A 106 0.02 7.50 0.14
N TYR A 107 -1.22 7.65 -0.30
CA TYR A 107 -2.12 6.57 -0.70
C TYR A 107 -2.75 6.86 -2.05
N PHE A 108 -3.01 5.79 -2.81
CA PHE A 108 -3.77 5.83 -4.04
C PHE A 108 -4.85 4.75 -3.99
N GLN A 109 -6.10 5.20 -4.09
CA GLN A 109 -7.29 4.37 -4.03
C GLN A 109 -8.04 4.44 -5.36
N VAL A 110 -8.51 3.28 -5.83
CA VAL A 110 -9.31 3.14 -7.04
C VAL A 110 -10.64 2.48 -6.69
N LYS A 111 -11.73 3.03 -7.21
CA LYS A 111 -13.08 2.49 -7.07
C LYS A 111 -13.62 2.01 -8.41
N THR A 112 -14.36 0.92 -8.37
CA THR A 112 -15.07 0.32 -9.50
C THR A 112 -16.52 0.08 -9.09
N GLY A 113 -17.48 0.66 -9.82
CA GLY A 113 -18.88 0.65 -9.40
C GLY A 113 -19.06 1.21 -7.97
N ASN A 114 -19.54 0.37 -7.05
CA ASN A 114 -19.77 0.70 -5.64
C ASN A 114 -18.68 0.21 -4.68
N GLU A 115 -17.61 -0.41 -5.18
CA GLU A 115 -16.59 -1.04 -4.35
C GLU A 115 -15.21 -0.40 -4.55
N ILE A 116 -14.36 -0.53 -3.53
CA ILE A 116 -12.94 -0.17 -3.63
C ILE A 116 -12.20 -1.34 -4.26
N ALA A 117 -11.71 -1.18 -5.49
CA ALA A 117 -10.92 -2.19 -6.17
C ALA A 117 -9.57 -2.39 -5.45
N PHE A 118 -8.91 -1.29 -5.08
CA PHE A 118 -7.76 -1.33 -4.18
C PHE A 118 -7.52 0.02 -3.50
N ASN A 119 -6.78 -0.03 -2.39
CA ASN A 119 -6.19 1.13 -1.72
C ASN A 119 -4.76 0.77 -1.31
N VAL A 120 -3.77 1.36 -1.96
CA VAL A 120 -2.35 1.05 -1.76
C VAL A 120 -1.60 2.30 -1.31
N TYR A 121 -0.74 2.17 -0.31
CA TYR A 121 0.19 3.25 0.01
C TYR A 121 1.40 3.26 -0.92
N GLN A 122 2.18 4.33 -0.81
CA GLN A 122 3.39 4.56 -1.59
C GLN A 122 4.33 3.36 -1.60
N MET A 123 4.54 2.82 -2.79
CA MET A 123 5.46 1.71 -3.08
C MET A 123 6.44 2.09 -4.19
N LYS A 124 7.34 1.16 -4.54
CA LYS A 124 8.21 1.35 -5.70
C LYS A 124 7.34 1.56 -6.95
N ASN A 125 7.72 2.53 -7.79
CA ASN A 125 7.00 2.92 -9.00
C ASN A 125 5.56 3.43 -8.76
N PHE A 126 5.25 3.93 -7.56
CA PHE A 126 3.92 4.46 -7.23
C PHE A 126 3.47 5.61 -8.16
N HIS A 127 4.40 6.44 -8.63
CA HIS A 127 4.10 7.48 -9.61
C HIS A 127 3.61 6.90 -10.94
N GLU A 128 4.30 5.87 -11.41
CA GLU A 128 3.96 5.19 -12.65
C GLU A 128 2.58 4.53 -12.59
N LEU A 129 2.19 3.99 -11.43
CA LEU A 129 0.83 3.50 -11.22
C LEU A 129 -0.21 4.61 -11.44
N ILE A 130 -0.01 5.77 -10.82
CA ILE A 130 -0.92 6.90 -10.96
C ILE A 130 -0.98 7.39 -12.41
N GLU A 131 0.17 7.46 -13.10
CA GLU A 131 0.23 7.84 -14.52
C GLU A 131 -0.52 6.85 -15.42
N LEU A 132 -0.37 5.54 -15.19
CA LEU A 132 -1.11 4.52 -15.95
C LEU A 132 -2.62 4.67 -15.75
N PHE A 133 -3.07 4.93 -14.52
CA PHE A 133 -4.48 5.19 -14.27
C PHE A 133 -4.93 6.48 -14.97
N ASN A 134 -4.17 7.58 -14.86
CA ASN A 134 -4.47 8.82 -15.58
C ASN A 134 -4.55 8.62 -17.11
N GLN A 135 -3.74 7.76 -17.70
CA GLN A 135 -3.75 7.50 -19.14
C GLN A 135 -4.94 6.63 -19.57
N ASN A 136 -5.26 5.59 -18.80
CA ASN A 136 -6.26 4.59 -19.20
C ASN A 136 -7.68 4.90 -18.73
N THR A 137 -7.87 5.81 -17.76
CA THR A 137 -9.20 6.23 -17.29
C THR A 137 -9.56 7.62 -17.82
N ALA A 138 -9.47 7.81 -19.13
CA ALA A 138 -9.74 9.09 -19.79
C ALA A 138 -11.21 9.53 -19.71
N HIS A 139 -12.12 8.60 -19.44
CA HIS A 139 -13.54 8.86 -19.18
C HIS A 139 -13.78 9.60 -17.85
N LEU A 140 -12.83 9.58 -16.92
CA LEU A 140 -12.91 10.40 -15.71
C LEU A 140 -12.65 11.87 -16.06
N ALA A 141 -13.51 12.78 -15.59
CA ALA A 141 -13.40 14.23 -15.84
C ALA A 141 -12.17 14.90 -15.19
N TYR A 142 -11.27 14.14 -14.60
CA TYR A 142 -10.09 14.65 -13.91
C TYR A 142 -8.92 13.65 -14.01
N PHE A 143 -7.74 14.11 -13.60
CA PHE A 143 -6.53 13.33 -13.44
C PHE A 143 -5.70 13.86 -12.27
N TRP A 144 -4.73 13.08 -11.81
CA TRP A 144 -3.81 13.47 -10.74
C TRP A 144 -2.50 13.94 -11.32
N GLU A 145 -2.20 15.23 -11.20
CA GLU A 145 -0.94 15.80 -11.66
C GLU A 145 0.05 15.92 -10.51
N LYS A 146 1.29 15.49 -10.75
CA LYS A 146 2.37 15.78 -9.83
C LYS A 146 2.87 17.20 -10.11
N PRO A 147 2.68 18.15 -9.18
CA PRO A 147 3.10 19.52 -9.42
C PRO A 147 4.62 19.63 -9.61
N THR A 148 5.02 20.41 -10.60
CA THR A 148 6.44 20.75 -10.83
C THR A 148 6.85 21.92 -9.94
N GLY A 149 7.80 21.71 -9.03
CA GLY A 149 8.38 22.74 -8.18
C GLY A 149 9.06 22.19 -6.92
N MET A 150 10.09 22.89 -6.43
CA MET A 150 10.97 22.42 -5.34
C MET A 150 10.24 22.20 -3.99
N LEU A 151 9.08 22.84 -3.79
CA LEU A 151 8.31 22.83 -2.54
C LEU A 151 6.96 22.10 -2.63
N LYS A 152 6.61 21.52 -3.79
CA LYS A 152 5.33 20.84 -3.99
C LYS A 152 5.54 19.33 -3.97
N THR A 153 4.98 18.66 -2.97
CA THR A 153 5.29 17.24 -2.68
C THR A 153 4.17 16.28 -3.06
N GLY A 154 2.90 16.73 -3.00
CA GLY A 154 1.72 15.90 -3.24
C GLY A 154 1.04 16.10 -4.59
N TYR A 155 0.30 15.09 -5.06
CA TYR A 155 -0.51 15.21 -6.27
C TYR A 155 -1.68 16.16 -6.07
N GLN A 156 -2.02 16.86 -7.15
CA GLN A 156 -3.19 17.73 -7.20
C GLN A 156 -4.18 17.18 -8.22
N LYS A 157 -5.47 17.21 -7.84
CA LYS A 157 -6.56 16.83 -8.75
C LYS A 157 -6.75 17.95 -9.77
N GLN A 158 -6.63 17.61 -11.05
CA GLN A 158 -6.81 18.54 -12.17
C GLN A 158 -7.99 18.11 -13.02
N THR A 159 -8.82 19.06 -13.44
CA THR A 159 -9.91 18.80 -14.38
C THR A 159 -9.35 18.53 -15.77
N ARG A 160 -9.85 17.50 -16.47
CA ARG A 160 -9.51 17.29 -17.88
C ARG A 160 -10.22 18.34 -18.72
N VAL A 161 -9.47 19.04 -19.55
CA VAL A 161 -10.06 19.90 -20.57
C VAL A 161 -10.65 18.99 -21.65
N PRO A 162 -11.93 19.14 -22.04
CA PRO A 162 -12.46 18.43 -23.19
C PRO A 162 -11.63 18.79 -24.42
N ASN A 163 -11.10 17.80 -25.13
CA ASN A 163 -10.55 18.05 -26.46
C ASN A 163 -11.74 18.48 -27.35
N ASN A 164 -11.78 19.77 -27.69
CA ASN A 164 -12.67 20.31 -28.73
C ASN A 164 -12.33 19.73 -30.10
#